data_AF-A0A7K3CXP7-F1
#
_entry.id   AF-A0A7K3CXP7-F1
#
_cell.length_a   1.000
_cell.length_b   1.000
_cell.length_c   1.000
_cell.angle_alpha   90.00
_cell.angle_beta   90.00
_cell.angle_gamma   90.00
#
_symmetry.space_group_name_H-M   'P 1'
#
loop_
_entity.id
_entity.type
_entity.pdbx_description
1 polymer ?
#
loop_
_entity_poly.entity_id
_entity_poly.type
_entity_poly.pdbx_seq_one_letter_code
_entity_poly.pdbx_strand_id
1 'polypeptide(L)'
;RFWLAGRVGGGDAAGLGLVAAGHPLLGAAVEFADRGGCLLTGRLSRSGVSWLVDHEVGGAVLVPGAALVEWALRAGDEVGCAVVDELMLQVPVVVPEGSGLRVQVVVGEAGEDGRRGIDVYSRPDAGADTSAGVGGDDSWVCHATGVLAPENALAVDEAMSGAWPPVDAEPLAVEGFYATAAEDGYGYGPAFQGLRAAWRHGEDLLAEVALPEAAGTHDGYGIHPALLDATLHPLLVTRLQESSGDDQLHVPFAWTGVSLRAVGATTVRVRLRPVGESAGCGVSVTVTDATGGLVLSADALQTRPVQRGQLVAAQQRDVRGLFAVEWTPLPAPQGAEVSGAGGWVALAGGDAGGGLADVVSAVGDVVPWAVLAPVDASGGDPLRVAEGVLSLVQEFLAAPELGESRLLVVTRSAVATDGDGDVDVSAAAVWGLVRSAQSENPGRFVLLDIDEDLRTDDGEGALPQARIRHAVEGLDESQLALRDGKLHIPRLTQARHSADIVAPPHEAAWRLRMVDGGSLDDLAAVACPEVLEPLATGQVRLSVHAAGINFRDVLVALGMVPAYGAMGGEGAGVVTEVGPGVTH
;
A
#
# COMPACT_ATOMS: atom_id res chain seq x y z
N ARG A 1 13.72 14.20 40.16
CA ARG A 1 14.33 14.62 38.88
C ARG A 1 13.60 15.89 38.43
N PHE A 2 14.29 17.02 38.35
CA PHE A 2 13.72 18.29 37.88
C PHE A 2 14.28 18.58 36.48
N TRP A 3 13.53 18.25 35.44
CA TRP A 3 13.79 18.66 34.06
C TRP A 3 12.48 19.17 33.46
N LEU A 4 12.55 20.27 32.71
CA LEU A 4 11.44 20.80 31.92
C LEU A 4 11.11 19.76 30.83
N ALA A 5 9.94 19.14 30.92
CA ALA A 5 9.35 18.45 29.77
C ALA A 5 9.21 19.50 28.65
N GLY A 6 9.85 19.24 27.50
CA GLY A 6 9.80 20.15 26.37
C GLY A 6 8.35 20.42 25.99
N ARG A 7 7.93 21.69 26.05
CA ARG A 7 6.71 22.12 25.37
C ARG A 7 6.92 21.84 23.89
N VAL A 8 6.15 20.89 23.34
CA VAL A 8 5.94 20.79 21.91
C VAL A 8 5.14 22.04 21.53
N GLY A 9 5.84 23.13 21.25
CA GLY A 9 5.24 24.34 20.71
C GLY A 9 4.89 24.07 19.26
N GLY A 10 3.63 23.73 18.98
CA GLY A 10 3.10 23.84 17.63
C GLY A 10 3.30 25.28 17.14
N GLY A 11 3.76 25.45 15.91
CA GLY A 11 3.76 26.76 15.27
C GLY A 11 2.33 27.33 15.29
N ASP A 12 2.21 28.64 15.52
CA ASP A 12 0.92 29.31 15.44
C ASP A 12 0.40 29.25 14.01
N ALA A 13 -0.65 28.46 13.77
CA ALA A 13 -1.29 28.29 12.47
C ALA A 13 -1.65 29.65 11.83
N ALA A 14 -2.03 30.63 12.67
CA ALA A 14 -2.35 31.98 12.21
C ALA A 14 -1.17 32.69 11.56
N GLY A 15 0.06 32.44 12.03
CA GLY A 15 1.29 32.98 11.44
C GLY A 15 1.58 32.47 10.03
N LEU A 16 0.96 31.35 9.64
CA LEU A 16 1.02 30.76 8.30
C LEU A 16 -0.22 31.08 7.45
N GLY A 17 -1.11 31.96 7.93
CA GLY A 17 -2.37 32.28 7.28
C GLY A 17 -3.43 31.18 7.37
N LEU A 18 -3.27 30.23 8.29
CA LEU A 18 -4.20 29.11 8.52
C LEU A 18 -5.03 29.34 9.78
N VAL A 19 -6.12 28.59 9.92
CA VAL A 19 -6.96 28.61 11.12
C VAL A 19 -6.50 27.49 12.06
N ALA A 20 -6.32 27.80 13.35
CA ALA A 20 -6.07 26.77 14.36
C ALA A 20 -7.33 25.92 14.53
N ALA A 21 -7.23 24.61 14.34
CA ALA A 21 -8.39 23.72 14.44
C ALA A 21 -8.81 23.43 15.89
N GLY A 22 -8.10 23.96 16.90
CA GLY A 22 -8.48 23.78 18.31
C GLY A 22 -8.49 22.32 18.78
N HIS A 23 -7.89 21.41 18.02
CA HIS A 23 -7.91 19.98 18.25
C HIS A 23 -6.50 19.48 18.62
N PRO A 24 -6.34 18.60 19.63
CA PRO A 24 -5.00 18.21 20.11
C PRO A 24 -4.13 17.47 19.08
N LEU A 25 -4.74 16.77 18.12
CA LEU A 25 -4.00 16.02 17.08
C LEU A 25 -4.02 16.70 15.71
N LEU A 26 -4.99 17.57 15.46
CA LEU A 26 -5.19 18.27 14.18
C LEU A 26 -4.93 19.76 14.45
N GLY A 27 -3.75 20.24 14.07
CA GLY A 27 -3.27 21.56 14.47
C GLY A 27 -3.84 22.71 13.64
N ALA A 28 -4.20 22.46 12.39
CA ALA A 28 -4.67 23.49 11.47
C ALA A 28 -5.81 22.99 10.56
N ALA A 29 -6.70 23.91 10.20
CA ALA A 29 -7.73 23.74 9.18
C ALA A 29 -7.47 24.73 8.03
N VAL A 30 -7.70 24.25 6.80
CA VAL A 30 -7.51 25.00 5.55
C VAL A 30 -8.76 24.86 4.71
N GLU A 31 -9.46 25.95 4.45
CA GLU A 31 -10.60 25.98 3.53
C GLU A 31 -10.13 25.93 2.07
N PHE A 32 -10.83 25.18 1.22
CA PHE A 32 -10.54 25.17 -0.22
C PHE A 32 -11.21 26.34 -0.93
N ALA A 33 -10.40 27.20 -1.56
CA ALA A 33 -10.88 28.42 -2.22
C ALA A 33 -11.70 28.17 -3.51
N ASP A 34 -11.55 27.01 -4.14
CA ASP A 34 -12.11 26.70 -5.47
C ASP A 34 -13.37 25.82 -5.47
N ARG A 35 -13.56 24.99 -4.43
CA ARG A 35 -14.61 23.95 -4.37
C ARG A 35 -15.40 23.88 -3.06
N GLY A 36 -15.05 24.70 -2.07
CA GLY A 36 -15.58 24.58 -0.71
C GLY A 36 -15.15 23.27 -0.01
N GLY A 37 -15.50 23.15 1.27
CA GLY A 37 -14.94 22.09 2.13
C GLY A 37 -13.58 22.49 2.69
N CYS A 38 -12.90 21.55 3.34
CA CYS A 38 -11.69 21.86 4.10
C CYS A 38 -10.70 20.68 4.20
N LEU A 39 -9.48 21.02 4.56
CA LEU A 39 -8.43 20.10 4.96
C LEU A 39 -8.06 20.37 6.42
N LEU A 40 -8.18 19.38 7.29
CA LEU A 40 -7.55 19.40 8.61
C LEU A 40 -6.22 18.64 8.53
N THR A 41 -5.18 19.15 9.19
CA THR A 41 -3.87 18.51 9.19
C THR A 41 -3.23 18.44 10.56
N GLY A 42 -2.52 17.34 10.80
CA GLY A 42 -1.92 16.99 12.08
C GLY A 42 -0.61 16.26 11.93
N ARG A 43 0.09 16.10 13.06
CA ARG A 43 1.30 15.30 13.16
C ARG A 43 1.23 14.39 14.37
N LEU A 44 1.45 13.09 14.16
CA LEU A 44 1.46 12.08 15.20
C LEU A 44 2.88 11.56 15.40
N SER A 45 3.27 11.26 16.63
CA SER A 45 4.46 10.47 16.92
C SER A 45 4.32 9.83 18.29
N ARG A 46 5.00 8.70 18.51
CA ARG A 46 5.03 8.01 19.82
C ARG A 46 5.54 8.90 20.95
N SER A 47 6.42 9.85 20.63
CA SER A 47 6.98 10.83 21.59
C SER A 47 6.10 12.05 21.83
N GLY A 48 5.16 12.35 20.92
CA GLY A 48 4.36 13.58 20.94
C GLY A 48 3.00 13.40 21.63
N VAL A 49 2.41 12.22 21.53
CA VAL A 49 1.09 11.90 22.10
C VAL A 49 1.23 10.64 22.96
N SER A 50 1.22 10.82 24.28
CA SER A 50 1.59 9.77 25.22
C SER A 50 0.60 8.61 25.28
N TRP A 51 -0.67 8.82 24.93
CA TRP A 51 -1.66 7.75 25.00
C TRP A 51 -1.65 6.84 23.77
N LEU A 52 -1.20 7.30 22.60
CA LEU A 52 -1.24 6.47 21.38
C LEU A 52 -0.42 5.18 21.51
N VAL A 53 0.68 5.21 22.27
CA VAL A 53 1.53 4.03 22.50
C VAL A 53 0.88 2.96 23.37
N ASP A 54 -0.20 3.30 24.07
CA ASP A 54 -0.97 2.37 24.90
C ASP A 54 -2.06 1.63 24.09
N HIS A 55 -2.16 1.85 22.78
CA HIS A 55 -3.07 1.10 21.91
C HIS A 55 -2.28 0.18 20.96
N GLU A 56 -1.89 -0.98 21.50
CA GLU A 56 -1.19 -2.02 20.75
C GLU A 56 -2.14 -3.15 20.37
N VAL A 57 -2.16 -3.53 19.09
CA VAL A 57 -2.97 -4.64 18.58
C VAL A 57 -2.10 -5.49 17.67
N GLY A 58 -1.99 -6.78 17.97
CA GLY A 58 -1.16 -7.73 17.23
C GLY A 58 0.34 -7.39 17.25
N GLY A 59 0.83 -6.71 18.29
CA GLY A 59 2.23 -6.27 18.41
C GLY A 59 2.55 -4.94 17.72
N ALA A 60 1.57 -4.29 17.09
CA ALA A 60 1.73 -3.01 16.43
C ALA A 60 0.99 -1.89 17.18
N VAL A 61 1.64 -0.72 17.34
CA VAL A 61 1.00 0.48 17.88
C VAL A 61 0.11 1.10 16.79
N LEU A 62 -1.20 1.05 17.01
CA LEU A 62 -2.19 1.52 16.04
C LEU A 62 -2.89 2.78 16.55
N VAL A 63 -3.23 3.70 15.65
CA VAL A 63 -4.26 4.69 15.97
C VAL A 63 -5.60 3.95 16.07
N PRO A 64 -6.35 4.08 17.19
CA PRO A 64 -7.63 3.39 17.34
C PRO A 64 -8.65 3.89 16.31
N GLY A 65 -9.54 3.01 15.87
CA GLY A 65 -10.64 3.39 14.97
C GLY A 65 -11.51 4.53 15.55
N ALA A 66 -11.65 4.57 16.87
CA ALA A 66 -12.31 5.65 17.60
C ALA A 66 -11.70 7.04 17.33
N ALA A 67 -10.38 7.15 17.11
CA ALA A 67 -9.75 8.43 16.78
C ALA A 67 -10.09 8.88 15.35
N LEU A 68 -10.25 7.95 14.40
CA LEU A 68 -10.67 8.29 13.03
C LEU A 68 -12.11 8.83 13.01
N VAL A 69 -13.00 8.23 13.82
CA VAL A 69 -14.37 8.73 14.02
C VAL A 69 -14.38 10.12 14.66
N GLU A 70 -13.57 10.33 15.69
CA GLU A 70 -13.44 11.62 16.37
C GLU A 70 -12.93 12.72 15.41
N TRP A 71 -11.94 12.40 14.56
CA TRP A 71 -11.48 13.33 13.53
C TRP A 71 -12.56 13.63 12.49
N ALA A 72 -13.37 12.65 12.12
CA ALA A 72 -14.49 12.84 11.20
C ALA A 72 -15.56 13.77 11.79
N LEU A 73 -15.91 13.61 13.06
CA LEU A 73 -16.82 14.50 13.78
C LEU A 73 -16.27 15.93 13.83
N ARG A 74 -14.99 16.08 14.21
CA ARG A 74 -14.33 17.40 14.25
C ARG A 74 -14.28 18.07 12.87
N ALA A 75 -14.02 17.30 11.81
CA ALA A 75 -14.04 17.82 10.44
C ALA A 75 -15.46 18.18 9.98
N GLY A 76 -16.48 17.45 10.43
CA GLY A 76 -17.89 17.78 10.24
C GLY A 76 -18.27 19.13 10.82
N ASP A 77 -17.78 19.46 12.02
CA ASP A 77 -18.03 20.75 12.66
C ASP A 77 -17.52 21.95 11.82
N GLU A 78 -16.42 21.79 11.08
CA GLU A 78 -15.88 22.86 10.19
C GLU A 78 -16.81 23.18 9.02
N VAL A 79 -17.62 22.21 8.59
CA VAL A 79 -18.47 22.31 7.39
C VAL A 79 -19.97 22.30 7.70
N GLY A 80 -20.34 22.28 8.99
CA GLY A 80 -21.73 22.25 9.43
C GLY A 80 -22.43 20.89 9.24
N CYS A 81 -21.67 19.79 9.17
CA CYS A 81 -22.21 18.43 9.12
C CYS A 81 -22.13 17.78 10.50
N ALA A 82 -23.28 17.58 11.15
CA ALA A 82 -23.36 17.07 12.52
C ALA A 82 -23.34 15.53 12.63
N VAL A 83 -23.42 14.82 11.51
CA VAL A 83 -23.54 13.36 11.47
C VAL A 83 -22.45 12.78 10.57
N VAL A 84 -21.75 11.77 11.06
CA VAL A 84 -20.96 10.86 10.22
C VAL A 84 -21.92 9.77 9.75
N ASP A 85 -22.46 9.94 8.55
CA ASP A 85 -23.47 9.00 8.02
C ASP A 85 -22.85 7.63 7.77
N GLU A 86 -21.64 7.61 7.22
CA GLU A 86 -20.84 6.40 7.04
C GLU A 86 -19.35 6.72 7.15
N LEU A 87 -18.59 5.85 7.80
CA LEU A 87 -17.13 5.87 7.80
C LEU A 87 -16.59 4.44 7.73
N MET A 88 -16.00 4.09 6.59
CA MET A 88 -15.34 2.82 6.35
C MET A 88 -13.84 2.93 6.61
N LEU A 89 -13.32 2.09 7.51
CA LEU A 89 -11.91 2.00 7.85
C LEU A 89 -11.23 0.99 6.92
N GLN A 90 -10.27 1.47 6.14
CA GLN A 90 -9.60 0.70 5.09
C GLN A 90 -8.35 0.00 5.65
N VAL A 91 -7.26 0.76 5.78
CA VAL A 91 -5.95 0.29 6.24
C VAL A 91 -5.69 0.84 7.66
N PRO A 92 -5.27 0.02 8.64
CA PRO A 92 -4.89 0.51 9.95
C PRO A 92 -3.77 1.56 9.89
N VAL A 93 -3.86 2.60 10.73
CA VAL A 93 -2.80 3.60 10.86
C VAL A 93 -1.77 3.09 11.87
N VAL A 94 -0.66 2.55 11.39
CA VAL A 94 0.44 2.08 12.25
C VAL A 94 1.36 3.25 12.59
N VAL A 95 1.57 3.52 13.88
CA VAL A 95 2.45 4.60 14.34
C VAL A 95 3.91 4.10 14.40
N PRO A 96 4.82 4.61 13.55
CA PRO A 96 6.20 4.14 13.49
C PRO A 96 7.00 4.51 14.73
N GLU A 97 8.07 3.76 15.02
CA GLU A 97 8.87 3.96 16.24
C GLU A 97 9.76 5.20 16.18
N GLY A 98 10.39 5.42 15.02
CA GLY A 98 11.46 6.41 14.83
C GLY A 98 11.05 7.70 14.11
N SER A 99 9.91 7.71 13.42
CA SER A 99 9.42 8.85 12.65
C SER A 99 8.03 9.28 13.13
N GLY A 100 7.59 10.48 12.72
CA GLY A 100 6.20 10.88 12.90
C GLY A 100 5.34 10.43 11.72
N LEU A 101 4.03 10.61 11.82
CA LEU A 101 3.10 10.59 10.71
C LEU A 101 2.55 11.99 10.50
N ARG A 102 2.44 12.42 9.25
CA ARG A 102 1.59 13.54 8.87
C ARG A 102 0.21 13.00 8.54
N VAL A 103 -0.82 13.62 9.06
CA VAL A 103 -2.22 13.24 8.86
C VAL A 103 -2.95 14.35 8.13
N GLN A 104 -3.86 13.95 7.25
CA GLN A 104 -4.79 14.83 6.55
C GLN A 104 -6.19 14.26 6.62
N VAL A 105 -7.16 15.10 6.95
CA VAL A 105 -8.58 14.81 6.89
C VAL A 105 -9.17 15.76 5.87
N VAL A 106 -9.61 15.23 4.75
CA VAL A 106 -10.09 15.99 3.60
C VAL A 106 -11.61 15.88 3.56
N VAL A 107 -12.30 17.02 3.56
CA VAL A 107 -13.74 17.10 3.37
C VAL A 107 -14.02 17.77 2.03
N GLY A 108 -14.81 17.09 1.20
CA GLY A 108 -15.15 17.54 -0.14
C GLY A 108 -16.21 18.65 -0.20
N GLU A 109 -16.54 19.01 -1.44
CA GLU A 109 -17.67 19.88 -1.76
C GLU A 109 -19.00 19.26 -1.28
N ALA A 110 -20.00 20.11 -1.01
CA ALA A 110 -21.34 19.65 -0.68
C ALA A 110 -22.07 19.17 -1.94
N GLY A 111 -22.67 17.99 -1.86
CA GLY A 111 -23.69 17.56 -2.80
C GLY A 111 -24.98 18.38 -2.68
N GLU A 112 -25.93 18.10 -3.57
CA GLU A 112 -27.23 18.81 -3.61
C GLU A 112 -28.05 18.66 -2.31
N ASP A 113 -27.84 17.57 -1.56
CA ASP A 113 -28.48 17.27 -0.29
C ASP A 113 -27.67 17.75 0.94
N GLY A 114 -26.57 18.46 0.71
CA GLY A 114 -25.66 18.95 1.75
C GLY A 114 -24.69 17.91 2.28
N ARG A 115 -24.72 16.66 1.80
CA ARG A 115 -23.75 15.62 2.18
C ARG A 115 -22.39 15.91 1.59
N ARG A 116 -21.32 15.49 2.28
CA ARG A 116 -19.93 15.72 1.88
C ARG A 116 -19.12 14.44 2.02
N GLY A 117 -18.30 14.13 1.02
CA GLY A 117 -17.30 13.06 1.15
C GLY A 117 -16.23 13.45 2.17
N ILE A 118 -15.73 12.48 2.91
CA ILE A 118 -14.60 12.64 3.83
C ILE A 118 -13.59 11.51 3.62
N ASP A 119 -12.31 11.87 3.60
CA ASP A 119 -11.19 10.93 3.50
C ASP A 119 -10.11 11.25 4.53
N VAL A 120 -9.53 10.20 5.13
CA VAL A 120 -8.44 10.32 6.11
C VAL A 120 -7.18 9.68 5.54
N TYR A 121 -6.12 10.47 5.43
CA TYR A 121 -4.84 10.04 4.91
C TYR A 121 -3.73 10.19 5.93
N SER A 122 -2.72 9.34 5.81
CA SER A 122 -1.43 9.57 6.47
C SER A 122 -0.26 9.30 5.55
N ARG A 123 0.89 9.86 5.92
CA ARG A 123 2.18 9.51 5.34
C ARG A 123 3.28 9.65 6.39
N PRO A 124 4.39 8.90 6.27
CA PRO A 124 5.57 9.12 7.08
C PRO A 124 6.03 10.58 7.04
N ASP A 125 6.42 11.07 8.21
CA ASP A 125 7.09 12.36 8.36
C ASP A 125 8.58 12.16 8.13
N ALA A 126 9.00 12.15 6.86
CA ALA A 126 10.40 12.23 6.50
C ALA A 126 10.95 13.55 7.08
N GLY A 127 11.90 13.46 8.00
CA GLY A 127 12.40 14.60 8.76
C GLY A 127 12.85 15.76 7.88
N ALA A 128 12.97 16.94 8.51
CA ALA A 128 13.31 18.22 7.88
C ALA A 128 14.67 18.28 7.12
N ASP A 129 15.44 17.19 7.11
CA ASP A 129 16.74 17.07 6.41
C ASP A 129 16.65 16.67 4.94
N THR A 130 15.44 16.52 4.38
CA THR A 130 15.29 16.32 2.94
C THR A 130 14.82 17.60 2.26
N SER A 131 15.65 18.11 1.36
CA SER A 131 15.29 19.05 0.29
C SER A 131 14.30 18.45 -0.73
N ALA A 132 13.55 17.41 -0.33
CA ALA A 132 12.46 16.86 -1.11
C ALA A 132 11.28 17.82 -0.98
N GLY A 133 11.00 18.55 -2.07
CA GLY A 133 9.86 19.46 -2.14
C GLY A 133 8.52 18.74 -1.93
N VAL A 134 7.44 19.51 -2.09
CA VAL A 134 6.07 18.98 -2.17
C VAL A 134 6.02 18.03 -3.38
N GLY A 135 6.20 16.71 -3.15
CA GLY A 135 6.29 15.71 -4.21
C GLY A 135 7.29 14.57 -3.99
N GLY A 136 7.91 14.43 -2.81
CA GLY A 136 8.66 13.21 -2.47
C GLY A 136 7.80 11.94 -2.61
N ASP A 137 8.41 10.84 -3.01
CA ASP A 137 7.80 9.58 -3.46
C ASP A 137 7.04 8.79 -2.36
N ASP A 138 6.93 9.34 -1.15
CA ASP A 138 6.08 8.79 -0.07
C ASP A 138 4.61 9.16 -0.33
N SER A 139 3.92 8.28 -1.05
CA SER A 139 2.50 8.40 -1.36
C SER A 139 1.66 8.39 -0.08
N TRP A 140 0.67 9.28 -0.02
CA TRP A 140 -0.37 9.25 1.00
C TRP A 140 -1.12 7.92 0.97
N VAL A 141 -1.37 7.34 2.14
CA VAL A 141 -2.20 6.14 2.32
C VAL A 141 -3.56 6.56 2.83
N CYS A 142 -4.63 6.09 2.18
CA CYS A 142 -6.00 6.28 2.67
C CYS A 142 -6.30 5.26 3.77
N HIS A 143 -6.81 5.75 4.90
CA HIS A 143 -7.12 4.94 6.08
C HIS A 143 -8.61 4.88 6.37
N ALA A 144 -9.35 5.91 6.00
CA ALA A 144 -10.80 5.91 6.11
C ALA A 144 -11.42 6.74 4.98
N THR A 145 -12.57 6.30 4.49
CA THR A 145 -13.42 7.05 3.56
C THR A 145 -14.85 7.02 4.06
N GLY A 146 -15.62 8.05 3.79
CA GLY A 146 -16.96 8.17 4.34
C GLY A 146 -17.76 9.34 3.81
N VAL A 147 -18.90 9.54 4.45
CA VAL A 147 -19.83 10.62 4.13
C VAL A 147 -20.29 11.30 5.42
N LEU A 148 -20.17 12.63 5.41
CA LEU A 148 -20.73 13.52 6.42
C LEU A 148 -22.08 14.03 5.96
N ALA A 149 -23.03 14.15 6.88
CA ALA A 149 -24.37 14.66 6.61
C ALA A 149 -24.73 15.80 7.57
N PRO A 150 -25.55 16.78 7.13
CA PRO A 150 -26.20 17.72 8.02
C PRO A 150 -27.07 17.02 9.07
N GLU A 151 -27.36 17.72 10.17
CA GLU A 151 -28.23 17.17 11.21
C GLU A 151 -29.64 16.87 10.66
N ASN A 152 -30.12 15.64 10.86
CA ASN A 152 -31.50 15.29 10.59
C ASN A 152 -32.37 15.62 11.80
N ALA A 153 -33.12 16.73 11.73
CA ALA A 153 -34.00 17.18 12.80
C ALA A 153 -35.14 16.19 13.18
N LEU A 154 -35.34 15.10 12.43
CA LEU A 154 -36.34 14.08 12.69
C LEU A 154 -35.80 12.84 13.44
N ALA A 155 -34.49 12.74 13.67
CA ALA A 155 -33.91 11.63 14.41
C ALA A 155 -34.32 11.72 15.90
N VAL A 156 -34.83 10.62 16.45
CA VAL A 156 -35.20 10.54 17.87
C VAL A 156 -34.08 9.83 18.62
N ASP A 157 -33.34 10.61 19.39
CA ASP A 157 -32.25 10.10 20.23
C ASP A 157 -32.80 9.42 21.49
N GLU A 158 -32.62 8.11 21.63
CA GLU A 158 -32.98 7.38 22.86
C GLU A 158 -31.97 7.67 23.98
N ALA A 159 -32.36 8.52 24.93
CA ALA A 159 -31.63 8.69 26.18
C ALA A 159 -31.77 7.46 27.09
N MET A 160 -30.76 7.20 27.93
CA MET A 160 -30.79 6.11 28.91
C MET A 160 -31.25 6.65 30.27
N SER A 161 -32.56 6.65 30.51
CA SER A 161 -33.16 7.07 31.78
C SER A 161 -33.54 5.89 32.67
N GLY A 162 -33.23 5.95 33.96
CA GLY A 162 -33.67 4.94 34.94
C GLY A 162 -32.62 4.60 35.99
N ALA A 163 -32.88 3.53 36.74
CA ALA A 163 -31.90 2.95 37.66
C ALA A 163 -30.72 2.38 36.86
N TRP A 164 -29.50 2.58 37.36
CA TRP A 164 -28.27 2.12 36.72
C TRP A 164 -27.34 1.42 37.72
N PRO A 165 -26.88 0.19 37.42
CA PRO A 165 -27.34 -0.66 36.32
C PRO A 165 -28.83 -1.07 36.51
N PRO A 166 -29.54 -1.53 35.45
CA PRO A 166 -30.86 -2.13 35.59
C PRO A 166 -30.85 -3.28 36.62
N VAL A 167 -31.94 -3.43 37.38
CA VAL A 167 -32.01 -4.38 38.51
C VAL A 167 -31.89 -5.84 38.06
N ASP A 168 -32.27 -6.12 36.82
CA ASP A 168 -32.25 -7.42 36.15
C ASP A 168 -31.02 -7.63 35.24
N ALA A 169 -30.05 -6.70 35.25
CA ALA A 169 -28.82 -6.85 34.48
C ALA A 169 -27.82 -7.76 35.21
N GLU A 170 -27.28 -8.77 34.50
CA GLU A 170 -26.33 -9.74 35.03
C GLU A 170 -24.89 -9.21 34.92
N PRO A 171 -24.11 -9.12 36.01
CA PRO A 171 -22.74 -8.62 35.94
C PRO A 171 -21.82 -9.51 35.09
N LEU A 172 -21.00 -8.90 34.25
CA LEU A 172 -19.91 -9.55 33.52
C LEU A 172 -18.60 -9.42 34.30
N ALA A 173 -17.79 -10.48 34.28
CA ALA A 173 -16.48 -10.48 34.92
C ALA A 173 -15.49 -9.62 34.11
N VAL A 174 -15.15 -8.44 34.63
CA VAL A 174 -14.17 -7.51 34.03
C VAL A 174 -12.82 -7.50 34.76
N GLU A 175 -12.72 -8.15 35.92
CA GLU A 175 -11.47 -8.28 36.66
C GLU A 175 -10.47 -9.15 35.89
N GLY A 176 -9.23 -8.69 35.71
CA GLY A 176 -8.21 -9.38 34.93
C GLY A 176 -8.42 -9.35 33.41
N PHE A 177 -9.53 -8.76 32.92
CA PHE A 177 -9.88 -8.71 31.49
C PHE A 177 -8.75 -8.22 30.60
N TYR A 178 -8.09 -7.10 30.96
CA TYR A 178 -7.02 -6.53 30.13
C TYR A 178 -5.77 -7.42 30.06
N ALA A 179 -5.49 -8.21 31.10
CA ALA A 179 -4.38 -9.16 31.07
C ALA A 179 -4.69 -10.31 30.09
N THR A 180 -5.91 -10.84 30.11
CA THR A 180 -6.38 -11.84 29.14
C THR A 180 -6.42 -11.28 27.72
N ALA A 181 -6.92 -10.05 27.55
CA ALA A 181 -6.95 -9.39 26.24
C ALA A 181 -5.55 -9.22 25.64
N ALA A 182 -4.52 -8.95 26.46
CA ALA A 182 -3.14 -8.85 26.02
C ALA A 182 -2.57 -10.21 25.56
N GLU A 183 -2.92 -11.31 26.22
CA GLU A 183 -2.55 -12.68 25.78
C GLU A 183 -3.14 -12.99 24.39
N ASP A 184 -4.34 -12.45 24.12
CA ASP A 184 -5.03 -12.57 22.83
C ASP A 184 -4.65 -11.47 21.83
N GLY A 185 -3.63 -10.65 22.14
CA GLY A 185 -3.02 -9.71 21.20
C GLY A 185 -3.61 -8.30 21.21
N TYR A 186 -4.47 -7.97 22.18
CA TYR A 186 -4.94 -6.61 22.44
C TYR A 186 -4.18 -6.02 23.63
N GLY A 187 -3.01 -5.45 23.34
CA GLY A 187 -2.14 -4.77 24.29
C GLY A 187 -2.64 -3.37 24.67
N TYR A 188 -3.78 -3.30 25.36
CA TYR A 188 -4.27 -2.03 25.91
C TYR A 188 -3.46 -1.62 27.15
N GLY A 189 -2.64 -0.59 26.98
CA GLY A 189 -1.90 0.08 28.04
C GLY A 189 -2.78 0.99 28.91
N PRO A 190 -2.22 1.64 29.94
CA PRO A 190 -2.97 2.35 30.98
C PRO A 190 -3.98 3.40 30.47
N ALA A 191 -3.70 4.08 29.35
CA ALA A 191 -4.63 5.06 28.78
C ALA A 191 -5.93 4.45 28.22
N PHE A 192 -5.93 3.18 27.82
CA PHE A 192 -7.08 2.48 27.23
C PHE A 192 -7.83 1.59 28.22
N GLN A 193 -7.33 1.47 29.46
CA GLN A 193 -7.97 0.64 30.49
C GLN A 193 -9.14 1.35 31.18
N GLY A 194 -10.12 1.80 30.40
CA GLY A 194 -11.24 2.65 30.86
C GLY A 194 -12.47 1.90 31.38
N LEU A 195 -12.68 0.64 30.98
CA LEU A 195 -13.83 -0.18 31.41
C LEU A 195 -13.81 -0.43 32.93
N ARG A 196 -14.88 -0.03 33.62
CA ARG A 196 -15.02 -0.15 35.09
C ARG A 196 -15.94 -1.28 35.51
N ALA A 197 -17.06 -1.42 34.83
CA ALA A 197 -18.04 -2.46 35.08
C ALA A 197 -18.81 -2.73 33.80
N ALA A 198 -19.26 -3.97 33.63
CA ALA A 198 -20.10 -4.37 32.51
C ALA A 198 -21.19 -5.32 32.97
N TRP A 199 -22.32 -5.31 32.26
CA TRP A 199 -23.47 -6.17 32.53
C TRP A 199 -24.08 -6.64 31.21
N ARG A 200 -24.75 -7.79 31.26
CA ARG A 200 -25.63 -8.29 30.21
C ARG A 200 -27.08 -8.05 30.60
N HIS A 201 -27.85 -7.44 29.72
CA HIS A 201 -29.28 -7.19 29.92
C HIS A 201 -30.06 -7.70 28.69
N GLY A 202 -30.47 -8.98 28.75
CA GLY A 202 -30.95 -9.68 27.56
C GLY A 202 -29.83 -9.80 26.52
N GLU A 203 -30.07 -9.28 25.32
CA GLU A 203 -29.09 -9.20 24.23
C GLU A 203 -28.19 -7.95 24.31
N ASP A 204 -28.56 -6.96 25.11
CA ASP A 204 -27.82 -5.71 25.25
C ASP A 204 -26.61 -5.91 26.20
N LEU A 205 -25.48 -5.30 25.85
CA LEU A 205 -24.34 -5.15 26.76
C LEU A 205 -24.33 -3.72 27.32
N LEU A 206 -24.22 -3.62 28.63
CA LEU A 206 -24.19 -2.36 29.35
C LEU A 206 -22.81 -2.19 30.00
N ALA A 207 -22.29 -0.97 30.05
CA ALA A 207 -21.01 -0.72 30.70
C ALA A 207 -20.89 0.68 31.32
N GLU A 208 -20.07 0.76 32.36
CA GLU A 208 -19.52 2.01 32.87
C GLU A 208 -18.06 2.14 32.45
N VAL A 209 -17.73 3.26 31.83
CA VAL A 209 -16.40 3.54 31.29
C VAL A 209 -15.95 4.90 31.78
N ALA A 210 -14.71 5.00 32.26
CA ALA A 210 -14.12 6.25 32.68
C ALA A 210 -12.76 6.44 32.03
N LEU A 211 -12.49 7.64 31.52
CA LEU A 211 -11.24 8.03 30.90
C LEU A 211 -10.11 7.90 31.94
N PRO A 212 -9.11 7.03 31.72
CA PRO A 212 -7.99 6.90 32.64
C PRO A 212 -7.14 8.17 32.70
N GLU A 213 -6.56 8.48 33.86
CA GLU A 213 -5.66 9.64 34.02
C GLU A 213 -4.45 9.57 33.07
N ALA A 214 -3.99 8.35 32.75
CA ALA A 214 -2.88 8.11 31.81
C ALA A 214 -3.18 8.59 30.37
N ALA A 215 -4.45 8.75 30.01
CA ALA A 215 -4.85 9.30 28.71
C ALA A 215 -4.55 10.81 28.57
N GLY A 216 -4.32 11.51 29.69
CA GLY A 216 -3.99 12.93 29.70
C GLY A 216 -5.23 13.83 29.65
N THR A 217 -5.09 15.01 29.03
CA THR A 217 -6.18 15.98 28.95
C THR A 217 -7.25 15.54 27.95
N HIS A 218 -8.52 15.78 28.30
CA HIS A 218 -9.67 15.62 27.41
C HIS A 218 -10.03 16.91 26.66
N ASP A 219 -9.38 18.04 26.96
CA ASP A 219 -9.72 19.33 26.36
C ASP A 219 -9.41 19.37 24.86
N GLY A 220 -10.32 19.94 24.08
CA GLY A 220 -10.19 20.11 22.63
C GLY A 220 -10.65 18.90 21.79
N TYR A 221 -10.89 17.74 22.41
CA TYR A 221 -11.58 16.62 21.77
C TYR A 221 -13.10 16.81 21.87
N GLY A 222 -13.84 16.31 20.87
CA GLY A 222 -15.28 16.15 21.01
C GLY A 222 -15.59 15.09 22.09
N ILE A 223 -15.02 13.91 21.90
CA ILE A 223 -14.95 12.80 22.87
C ILE A 223 -13.54 12.22 22.82
N HIS A 224 -12.90 12.01 23.97
CA HIS A 224 -11.52 11.51 23.95
C HIS A 224 -11.44 10.12 23.27
N PRO A 225 -10.53 9.89 22.30
CA PRO A 225 -10.49 8.62 21.56
C PRO A 225 -10.35 7.38 22.44
N ALA A 226 -9.51 7.43 23.49
CA ALA A 226 -9.38 6.32 24.44
C ALA A 226 -10.65 6.07 25.28
N LEU A 227 -11.48 7.09 25.52
CA LEU A 227 -12.78 6.91 26.18
C LEU A 227 -13.76 6.21 25.23
N LEU A 228 -13.84 6.71 23.98
CA LEU A 228 -14.72 6.15 22.96
C LEU A 228 -14.33 4.69 22.63
N ASP A 229 -13.04 4.40 22.47
CA ASP A 229 -12.55 3.04 22.23
C ASP A 229 -12.93 2.07 23.37
N ALA A 230 -12.73 2.51 24.62
CA ALA A 230 -13.09 1.72 25.79
C ALA A 230 -14.61 1.44 25.92
N THR A 231 -15.48 2.19 25.22
CA THR A 231 -16.92 1.86 25.13
C THR A 231 -17.20 0.56 24.39
N LEU A 232 -16.25 0.09 23.57
CA LEU A 232 -16.38 -1.11 22.74
C LEU A 232 -15.84 -2.36 23.43
N HIS A 233 -15.08 -2.20 24.52
CA HIS A 233 -14.47 -3.30 25.27
C HIS A 233 -15.45 -4.37 25.79
N PRO A 234 -16.73 -4.06 26.13
CA PRO A 234 -17.70 -5.10 26.47
C PRO A 234 -17.89 -6.16 25.38
N LEU A 235 -17.78 -5.81 24.09
CA LEU A 235 -17.82 -6.79 22.98
C LEU A 235 -16.63 -7.75 23.03
N LEU A 236 -15.47 -7.23 23.44
CA LEU A 236 -14.26 -8.04 23.58
C LEU A 236 -14.38 -8.96 24.80
N VAL A 237 -14.94 -8.48 25.92
CA VAL A 237 -15.21 -9.31 27.11
C VAL A 237 -16.03 -10.53 26.74
N THR A 238 -17.13 -10.37 26.00
CA THR A 238 -17.98 -11.50 25.60
C THR A 238 -17.30 -12.40 24.58
N ARG A 239 -16.60 -11.83 23.60
CA ARG A 239 -15.89 -12.60 22.56
C ARG A 239 -14.81 -13.52 23.14
N LEU A 240 -14.00 -13.02 24.06
CA LEU A 240 -12.92 -13.79 24.69
C LEU A 240 -13.45 -14.91 25.60
N GLN A 241 -14.67 -14.79 26.10
CA GLN A 241 -15.34 -15.86 26.85
C GLN A 241 -15.92 -16.96 25.96
N GLU A 242 -16.31 -16.62 24.73
CA GLU A 242 -16.93 -17.53 23.75
C GLU A 242 -15.91 -18.22 22.83
N SER A 243 -14.75 -17.60 22.60
CA SER A 243 -13.77 -18.05 21.60
C SER A 243 -12.73 -19.00 22.20
N SER A 244 -12.58 -20.19 21.59
CA SER A 244 -11.55 -21.17 21.91
C SER A 244 -10.46 -21.19 20.83
N GLY A 245 -9.49 -20.27 20.92
CA GLY A 245 -8.17 -20.42 20.28
C GLY A 245 -8.05 -20.19 18.77
N ASP A 246 -8.65 -19.14 18.22
CA ASP A 246 -8.32 -18.67 16.86
C ASP A 246 -7.41 -17.43 16.93
N ASP A 247 -6.43 -17.29 16.02
CA ASP A 247 -5.43 -16.19 16.01
C ASP A 247 -5.99 -14.89 15.38
N GLN A 248 -7.31 -14.76 15.32
CA GLN A 248 -8.03 -13.67 14.66
C GLN A 248 -8.34 -12.52 15.62
N LEU A 249 -7.85 -11.33 15.29
CA LEU A 249 -8.15 -10.09 15.99
C LEU A 249 -9.34 -9.39 15.34
N HIS A 250 -10.33 -8.97 16.11
CA HIS A 250 -11.45 -8.20 15.61
C HIS A 250 -11.25 -6.72 15.88
N VAL A 251 -11.24 -5.93 14.81
CA VAL A 251 -11.10 -4.47 14.87
C VAL A 251 -12.35 -3.78 14.29
N PRO A 252 -12.66 -2.55 14.71
CA PRO A 252 -13.67 -1.72 14.04
C PRO A 252 -13.41 -1.63 12.53
N PHE A 253 -14.48 -1.73 11.73
CA PHE A 253 -14.40 -1.69 10.27
C PHE A 253 -15.28 -0.60 9.66
N ALA A 254 -16.55 -0.52 10.07
CA ALA A 254 -17.47 0.49 9.53
C ALA A 254 -18.33 1.07 10.65
N TRP A 255 -18.51 2.39 10.60
CA TRP A 255 -19.39 3.15 11.48
C TRP A 255 -20.50 3.79 10.66
N THR A 256 -21.72 3.75 11.15
CA THR A 256 -22.90 4.32 10.50
C THR A 256 -23.67 5.20 11.47
N GLY A 257 -24.11 6.37 11.01
CA GLY A 257 -24.97 7.27 11.76
C GLY A 257 -24.36 7.77 13.08
N VAL A 258 -23.07 8.09 13.10
CA VAL A 258 -22.42 8.58 14.32
C VAL A 258 -22.79 10.05 14.56
N SER A 259 -23.28 10.34 15.76
CA SER A 259 -23.64 11.69 16.19
C SER A 259 -23.08 11.98 17.57
N LEU A 260 -22.47 13.16 17.75
CA LEU A 260 -22.00 13.65 19.04
C LEU A 260 -22.93 14.78 19.52
N ARG A 261 -23.48 14.65 20.74
CA ARG A 261 -24.45 15.60 21.33
C ARG A 261 -23.89 16.41 22.48
N ALA A 262 -22.88 15.90 23.17
CA ALA A 262 -22.22 16.58 24.27
C ALA A 262 -20.71 16.32 24.24
N VAL A 263 -19.94 17.30 24.70
CA VAL A 263 -18.47 17.24 24.76
C VAL A 263 -17.95 17.27 26.19
N GLY A 264 -16.71 16.85 26.40
CA GLY A 264 -16.04 16.94 27.71
C GLY A 264 -16.45 15.86 28.71
N ALA A 265 -17.16 14.81 28.27
CA ALA A 265 -17.44 13.65 29.11
C ALA A 265 -16.14 12.90 29.47
N THR A 266 -15.95 12.58 30.74
CA THR A 266 -14.84 11.77 31.24
C THR A 266 -15.29 10.44 31.84
N THR A 267 -16.58 10.33 32.16
CA THR A 267 -17.22 9.08 32.60
C THR A 267 -18.54 8.94 31.85
N VAL A 268 -18.76 7.77 31.26
CA VAL A 268 -19.92 7.47 30.44
C VAL A 268 -20.52 6.12 30.80
N ARG A 269 -21.82 6.00 30.49
CA ARG A 269 -22.59 4.76 30.48
C ARG A 269 -22.85 4.38 29.04
N VAL A 270 -22.67 3.11 28.72
CA VAL A 270 -22.74 2.60 27.36
C VAL A 270 -23.81 1.51 27.30
N ARG A 271 -24.59 1.52 26.22
CA ARG A 271 -25.42 0.40 25.79
C ARG A 271 -25.02 0.00 24.38
N LEU A 272 -24.66 -1.26 24.21
CA LEU A 272 -24.38 -1.89 22.93
C LEU A 272 -25.50 -2.88 22.65
N ARG A 273 -26.19 -2.70 21.54
CA ARG A 273 -27.31 -3.56 21.13
C ARG A 273 -26.99 -4.21 19.78
N PRO A 274 -27.12 -5.55 19.64
CA PRO A 274 -26.96 -6.21 18.35
C PRO A 274 -27.95 -5.69 17.30
N VAL A 275 -27.47 -5.53 16.07
CA VAL A 275 -28.25 -5.09 14.90
C VAL A 275 -28.14 -6.16 13.81
N GLY A 276 -29.29 -6.71 13.38
CA GLY A 276 -29.39 -7.77 12.36
C GLY A 276 -29.48 -9.21 12.92
N GLU A 277 -29.90 -10.18 12.08
CA GLU A 277 -30.26 -11.56 12.49
C GLU A 277 -29.19 -12.64 12.17
N SER A 278 -27.97 -12.31 11.71
CA SER A 278 -26.98 -13.32 11.26
C SER A 278 -25.53 -12.96 11.56
N ALA A 279 -24.64 -13.96 11.51
CA ALA A 279 -23.19 -13.84 11.74
C ALA A 279 -22.59 -12.78 10.80
N GLY A 280 -22.08 -11.69 11.39
CA GLY A 280 -21.81 -10.41 10.71
C GLY A 280 -22.61 -9.23 11.30
N CYS A 281 -23.44 -9.46 12.32
CA CYS A 281 -24.24 -8.46 13.00
C CYS A 281 -23.40 -7.29 13.55
N GLY A 282 -23.76 -6.07 13.13
CA GLY A 282 -23.23 -4.85 13.73
C GLY A 282 -23.82 -4.62 15.11
N VAL A 283 -23.34 -3.62 15.83
CA VAL A 283 -23.92 -3.19 17.11
C VAL A 283 -24.23 -1.71 17.06
N SER A 284 -25.42 -1.31 17.50
CA SER A 284 -25.71 0.10 17.75
C SER A 284 -25.05 0.50 19.07
N VAL A 285 -24.48 1.70 19.11
CA VAL A 285 -23.77 2.22 20.28
C VAL A 285 -24.55 3.42 20.82
N THR A 286 -24.93 3.38 22.09
CA THR A 286 -25.50 4.53 22.80
C THR A 286 -24.60 4.87 23.98
N VAL A 287 -24.08 6.09 24.04
CA VAL A 287 -23.19 6.59 25.09
C VAL A 287 -23.86 7.76 25.80
N THR A 288 -24.04 7.65 27.10
CA THR A 288 -24.66 8.67 27.95
C THR A 288 -23.71 9.10 29.08
N ASP A 289 -23.95 10.26 29.67
CA ASP A 289 -23.25 10.69 30.88
C ASP A 289 -23.79 9.96 32.14
N ALA A 290 -23.22 10.28 33.31
CA ALA A 290 -23.66 9.69 34.58
C ALA A 290 -25.11 10.04 34.98
N THR A 291 -25.72 11.04 34.35
CA THR A 291 -27.12 11.45 34.57
C THR A 291 -28.09 10.84 33.54
N GLY A 292 -27.57 10.17 32.50
CA GLY A 292 -28.36 9.59 31.41
C GLY A 292 -28.55 10.52 30.21
N GLY A 293 -27.91 11.70 30.20
CA GLY A 293 -27.89 12.61 29.05
C GLY A 293 -27.07 12.02 27.90
N LEU A 294 -27.58 12.12 26.66
CA LEU A 294 -26.89 11.56 25.50
C LEU A 294 -25.59 12.32 25.21
N VAL A 295 -24.50 11.56 25.05
CA VAL A 295 -23.17 12.06 24.67
C VAL A 295 -22.89 11.72 23.22
N LEU A 296 -22.99 10.44 22.84
CA LEU A 296 -22.74 9.96 21.49
C LEU A 296 -23.70 8.81 21.14
N SER A 297 -24.13 8.75 19.89
CA SER A 297 -24.84 7.60 19.33
C SER A 297 -24.18 7.14 18.03
N ALA A 298 -24.29 5.86 17.72
CA ALA A 298 -23.99 5.28 16.41
C ALA A 298 -25.05 4.22 16.09
N ASP A 299 -25.64 4.30 14.90
CA ASP A 299 -26.69 3.38 14.46
C ASP A 299 -26.15 1.96 14.28
N ALA A 300 -24.93 1.84 13.75
CA ALA A 300 -24.24 0.58 13.63
C ALA A 300 -22.72 0.74 13.65
N LEU A 301 -22.07 -0.18 14.36
CA LEU A 301 -20.64 -0.47 14.29
C LEU A 301 -20.46 -1.91 13.82
N GLN A 302 -19.73 -2.09 12.73
CA GLN A 302 -19.31 -3.41 12.24
C GLN A 302 -17.84 -3.66 12.60
N THR A 303 -17.51 -4.90 12.97
CA THR A 303 -16.13 -5.33 13.25
C THR A 303 -15.71 -6.41 12.26
N ARG A 304 -14.41 -6.46 11.97
CA ARG A 304 -13.80 -7.37 10.99
C ARG A 304 -12.67 -8.17 11.65
N PRO A 305 -12.55 -9.48 11.39
CA PRO A 305 -11.37 -10.24 11.77
C PRO A 305 -10.14 -9.83 10.92
N VAL A 306 -8.98 -9.77 11.55
CA VAL A 306 -7.68 -9.40 11.00
C VAL A 306 -6.63 -10.37 11.57
N GLN A 307 -5.73 -10.84 10.73
CA GLN A 307 -4.65 -11.74 11.15
C GLN A 307 -3.51 -10.95 11.79
N ARG A 308 -2.89 -11.47 12.86
CA ARG A 308 -1.75 -10.80 13.51
C ARG A 308 -0.60 -10.50 12.54
N GLY A 309 -0.30 -11.44 11.64
CA GLY A 309 0.76 -11.29 10.63
C GLY A 309 0.56 -10.10 9.68
N GLN A 310 -0.70 -9.73 9.38
CA GLN A 310 -1.01 -8.58 8.51
C GLN A 310 -0.62 -7.25 9.16
N LEU A 311 -0.87 -7.12 10.47
CA LEU A 311 -0.52 -5.91 11.22
C LEU A 311 0.99 -5.74 11.33
N VAL A 312 1.72 -6.84 11.54
CA VAL A 312 3.18 -6.87 11.56
C VAL A 312 3.76 -6.53 10.18
N ALA A 313 3.19 -7.07 9.10
CA ALA A 313 3.60 -6.74 7.74
C ALA A 313 3.32 -5.26 7.39
N ALA A 314 2.20 -4.70 7.84
CA ALA A 314 1.89 -3.28 7.69
C ALA A 314 2.89 -2.38 8.42
N GLN A 315 3.38 -2.80 9.60
CA GLN A 315 4.46 -2.14 10.32
C GLN A 315 5.82 -2.24 9.59
N GLN A 316 6.04 -3.33 8.86
CA GLN A 316 7.24 -3.58 8.05
C GLN A 316 7.17 -2.99 6.63
N ARG A 317 6.12 -2.24 6.26
CA ARG A 317 6.12 -1.45 5.00
C ARG A 317 7.28 -0.43 4.93
N ASP A 318 7.96 -0.19 6.05
CA ASP A 318 9.22 0.57 6.12
C ASP A 318 10.46 -0.19 5.60
N VAL A 319 10.36 -1.46 5.20
CA VAL A 319 11.46 -2.19 4.55
C VAL A 319 11.54 -1.75 3.08
N ARG A 320 12.03 -0.52 2.87
CA ARG A 320 12.41 0.11 1.59
C ARG A 320 13.64 -0.54 0.95
N GLY A 321 13.73 -1.88 0.99
CA GLY A 321 14.92 -2.63 0.60
C GLY A 321 14.87 -3.23 -0.80
N LEU A 322 13.69 -3.32 -1.41
CA LEU A 322 13.50 -3.93 -2.73
C LEU A 322 13.44 -2.87 -3.82
N PHE A 323 14.30 -3.03 -4.82
CA PHE A 323 14.36 -2.18 -6.00
C PHE A 323 14.20 -3.04 -7.25
N ALA A 324 13.50 -2.50 -8.25
CA ALA A 324 13.34 -3.10 -9.57
C ALA A 324 13.95 -2.17 -10.62
N VAL A 325 14.31 -2.75 -11.78
CA VAL A 325 14.76 -1.96 -12.93
C VAL A 325 13.56 -1.77 -13.86
N GLU A 326 13.18 -0.51 -14.08
CA GLU A 326 12.14 -0.12 -15.02
C GLU A 326 12.79 0.49 -16.27
N TRP A 327 12.30 0.10 -17.46
CA TRP A 327 12.78 0.62 -18.73
C TRP A 327 11.88 1.75 -19.23
N THR A 328 12.34 2.99 -19.09
CA THR A 328 11.56 4.17 -19.47
C THR A 328 11.86 4.56 -20.92
N PRO A 329 10.86 4.85 -21.77
CA PRO A 329 11.11 5.34 -23.12
C PRO A 329 11.78 6.72 -23.08
N LEU A 330 12.89 6.84 -23.81
CA LEU A 330 13.61 8.09 -23.97
C LEU A 330 12.87 8.98 -25.01
N PRO A 331 12.44 10.19 -24.65
CA PRO A 331 11.79 11.10 -25.58
C PRO A 331 12.71 11.42 -26.77
N ALA A 332 12.16 11.37 -27.99
CA ALA A 332 12.92 11.76 -29.17
C ALA A 332 13.26 13.26 -29.10
N PRO A 333 14.52 13.67 -29.34
CA PRO A 333 14.87 15.09 -29.34
C PRO A 333 14.07 15.83 -30.41
N GLN A 334 13.41 16.93 -30.02
CA GLN A 334 12.74 17.82 -30.96
C GLN A 334 13.80 18.69 -31.67
N GLY A 335 14.15 18.31 -32.91
CA GLY A 335 14.78 19.23 -33.86
C GLY A 335 16.29 19.47 -33.75
N ALA A 336 17.11 18.49 -33.32
CA ALA A 336 18.56 18.60 -33.38
C ALA A 336 19.17 17.57 -34.36
N GLU A 337 19.67 18.03 -35.50
CA GLU A 337 20.69 17.28 -36.25
C GLU A 337 21.98 17.34 -35.44
N VAL A 338 22.32 16.26 -34.74
CA VAL A 338 23.58 16.13 -34.01
C VAL A 338 24.70 15.92 -35.03
N SER A 339 25.28 17.02 -35.53
CA SER A 339 26.52 16.99 -36.31
C SER A 339 27.73 16.95 -35.38
N GLY A 340 28.14 15.73 -34.99
CA GLY A 340 29.43 15.50 -34.34
C GLY A 340 30.46 14.95 -35.34
N ALA A 341 31.68 15.47 -35.34
CA ALA A 341 32.78 14.88 -36.10
C ALA A 341 33.16 13.50 -35.54
N GLY A 342 33.35 12.51 -36.40
CA GLY A 342 33.74 11.13 -36.06
C GLY A 342 32.54 10.17 -35.99
N GLY A 343 32.51 9.16 -36.85
CA GLY A 343 31.50 8.08 -36.83
C GLY A 343 31.85 6.98 -35.82
N TRP A 344 31.14 5.85 -35.89
CA TRP A 344 31.59 4.60 -35.27
C TRP A 344 32.27 3.71 -36.31
N VAL A 345 33.05 2.74 -35.85
CA VAL A 345 33.58 1.66 -36.69
C VAL A 345 33.06 0.33 -36.12
N ALA A 346 32.43 -0.50 -36.94
CA ALA A 346 31.91 -1.79 -36.52
C ALA A 346 32.97 -2.89 -36.66
N LEU A 347 33.08 -3.74 -35.63
CA LEU A 347 33.81 -5.00 -35.72
C LEU A 347 33.02 -5.96 -36.62
N ALA A 348 33.72 -6.66 -37.51
CA ALA A 348 33.09 -7.70 -38.33
C ALA A 348 32.82 -8.92 -37.45
N GLY A 349 31.57 -9.40 -37.42
CA GLY A 349 31.21 -10.61 -36.68
C GLY A 349 31.67 -11.89 -37.39
N GLY A 350 32.31 -12.81 -36.65
CA GLY A 350 32.66 -14.16 -37.09
C GLY A 350 34.16 -14.44 -37.27
N ASP A 351 34.51 -15.72 -37.46
CA ASP A 351 35.89 -16.26 -37.55
C ASP A 351 36.74 -15.73 -38.75
N ALA A 352 36.21 -14.80 -39.55
CA ALA A 352 36.82 -14.33 -40.79
C ALA A 352 36.94 -12.80 -40.86
N GLY A 353 37.76 -12.22 -39.98
CA GLY A 353 38.53 -10.99 -40.23
C GLY A 353 37.85 -9.66 -39.90
N GLY A 354 38.45 -8.91 -38.96
CA GLY A 354 38.04 -7.58 -38.52
C GLY A 354 38.05 -7.42 -37.00
N GLY A 355 39.18 -7.73 -36.36
CA GLY A 355 39.34 -7.60 -34.91
C GLY A 355 39.69 -6.18 -34.48
N LEU A 356 39.80 -5.94 -33.16
CA LEU A 356 40.17 -4.62 -32.65
C LEU A 356 41.52 -4.12 -33.21
N ALA A 357 42.46 -5.04 -33.49
CA ALA A 357 43.74 -4.73 -34.12
C ALA A 357 43.60 -4.13 -35.53
N ASP A 358 42.58 -4.54 -36.29
CA ASP A 358 42.31 -3.99 -37.62
C ASP A 358 41.74 -2.57 -37.50
N VAL A 359 40.88 -2.33 -36.50
CA VAL A 359 40.39 -0.99 -36.16
C VAL A 359 41.55 -0.08 -35.78
N VAL A 360 42.41 -0.50 -34.85
CA VAL A 360 43.59 0.27 -34.42
C VAL A 360 44.51 0.60 -35.60
N SER A 361 44.73 -0.37 -36.50
CA SER A 361 45.54 -0.17 -37.71
C SER A 361 44.91 0.79 -38.71
N ALA A 362 43.58 0.90 -38.74
CA ALA A 362 42.82 1.76 -39.65
C ALA A 362 42.56 3.18 -39.11
N VAL A 363 42.62 3.38 -37.79
CA VAL A 363 42.23 4.65 -37.11
C VAL A 363 43.09 5.85 -37.54
N GLY A 364 44.33 5.66 -38.00
CA GLY A 364 45.16 6.77 -38.52
C GLY A 364 45.18 7.99 -37.58
N ASP A 365 44.97 9.20 -38.11
CA ASP A 365 44.88 10.45 -37.32
C ASP A 365 43.45 10.76 -36.80
N VAL A 366 42.43 9.95 -37.15
CA VAL A 366 41.01 10.24 -36.84
C VAL A 366 40.45 9.15 -35.94
N VAL A 367 40.45 9.41 -34.64
CA VAL A 367 39.89 8.52 -33.62
C VAL A 367 38.35 8.45 -33.77
N PRO A 368 37.76 7.25 -33.93
CA PRO A 368 36.31 7.11 -34.02
C PRO A 368 35.66 7.44 -32.68
N TRP A 369 34.44 7.95 -32.73
CA TRP A 369 33.65 8.21 -31.53
C TRP A 369 33.41 6.92 -30.73
N ALA A 370 33.14 5.83 -31.45
CA ALA A 370 32.92 4.53 -30.86
C ALA A 370 33.38 3.37 -31.75
N VAL A 371 33.71 2.25 -31.12
CA VAL A 371 33.85 0.95 -31.74
C VAL A 371 32.58 0.15 -31.43
N LEU A 372 31.84 -0.22 -32.47
CA LEU A 372 30.62 -1.01 -32.35
C LEU A 372 30.99 -2.49 -32.34
N ALA A 373 30.61 -3.21 -31.29
CA ALA A 373 30.93 -4.62 -31.06
C ALA A 373 29.64 -5.45 -30.98
N PRO A 374 29.14 -5.99 -32.10
CA PRO A 374 28.02 -6.92 -32.10
C PRO A 374 28.41 -8.23 -31.40
N VAL A 375 27.59 -8.65 -30.44
CA VAL A 375 27.77 -9.93 -29.73
C VAL A 375 26.91 -10.99 -30.41
N ASP A 376 27.55 -12.04 -30.92
CA ASP A 376 26.84 -13.24 -31.37
C ASP A 376 26.64 -14.19 -30.18
N ALA A 377 25.43 -14.18 -29.62
CA ALA A 377 25.05 -15.03 -28.49
C ALA A 377 24.22 -16.26 -28.92
N SER A 378 23.85 -16.35 -30.20
CA SER A 378 22.79 -17.24 -30.69
C SER A 378 23.07 -18.73 -30.43
N GLY A 379 22.44 -19.29 -29.39
CA GLY A 379 22.62 -20.69 -28.97
C GLY A 379 23.99 -21.01 -28.36
N GLY A 380 24.79 -19.99 -28.02
CA GLY A 380 26.10 -20.11 -27.40
C GLY A 380 26.03 -20.43 -25.91
N ASP A 381 27.09 -21.01 -25.36
CA ASP A 381 27.29 -21.18 -23.92
C ASP A 381 27.52 -19.81 -23.25
N PRO A 382 26.69 -19.38 -22.28
CA PRO A 382 26.78 -18.05 -21.65
C PRO A 382 28.19 -17.71 -21.16
N LEU A 383 28.91 -18.71 -20.64
CA LEU A 383 30.27 -18.52 -20.13
C LEU A 383 31.24 -18.14 -21.26
N ARG A 384 31.20 -18.86 -22.40
CA ARG A 384 32.08 -18.58 -23.53
C ARG A 384 31.81 -17.22 -24.16
N VAL A 385 30.55 -16.83 -24.25
CA VAL A 385 30.16 -15.51 -24.76
C VAL A 385 30.72 -14.41 -23.84
N ALA A 386 30.55 -14.55 -22.52
CA ALA A 386 31.10 -13.62 -21.55
C ALA A 386 32.65 -13.58 -21.57
N GLU A 387 33.33 -14.74 -21.71
CA GLU A 387 34.79 -14.81 -21.85
C GLU A 387 35.28 -14.06 -23.09
N GLY A 388 34.62 -14.24 -24.24
CA GLY A 388 34.93 -13.52 -25.47
C GLY A 388 34.78 -12.00 -25.32
N VAL A 389 33.69 -11.55 -24.70
CA VAL A 389 33.49 -10.11 -24.43
C VAL A 389 34.51 -9.58 -23.42
N LEU A 390 34.88 -10.37 -22.40
CA LEU A 390 35.92 -9.97 -21.45
C LEU A 390 37.26 -9.77 -22.15
N SER A 391 37.66 -10.69 -23.03
CA SER A 391 38.88 -10.53 -23.83
C SER A 391 38.82 -9.26 -24.68
N LEU A 392 37.70 -8.98 -25.34
CA LEU A 392 37.52 -7.75 -26.12
C LEU A 392 37.62 -6.48 -25.25
N VAL A 393 37.00 -6.48 -24.07
CA VAL A 393 37.07 -5.36 -23.12
C VAL A 393 38.52 -5.11 -22.69
N GLN A 394 39.27 -6.17 -22.40
CA GLN A 394 40.68 -6.07 -22.00
C GLN A 394 41.57 -5.56 -23.15
N GLU A 395 41.37 -6.07 -24.36
CA GLU A 395 42.07 -5.59 -25.56
C GLU A 395 41.76 -4.12 -25.84
N PHE A 396 40.50 -3.69 -25.71
CA PHE A 396 40.08 -2.30 -25.88
C PHE A 396 40.73 -1.36 -24.87
N LEU A 397 40.82 -1.76 -23.60
CA LEU A 397 41.49 -0.98 -22.57
C LEU A 397 43.01 -0.92 -22.75
N ALA A 398 43.60 -1.94 -23.39
CA ALA A 398 45.04 -2.01 -23.67
C ALA A 398 45.46 -1.19 -24.92
N ALA A 399 44.51 -0.70 -25.72
CA ALA A 399 44.78 0.08 -26.94
C ALA A 399 44.78 1.60 -26.66
N PRO A 400 45.95 2.25 -26.49
CA PRO A 400 46.04 3.69 -26.22
C PRO A 400 45.50 4.56 -27.36
N GLU A 401 45.52 4.06 -28.61
CA GLU A 401 44.99 4.73 -29.80
C GLU A 401 43.48 4.98 -29.73
N LEU A 402 42.78 4.20 -28.91
CA LEU A 402 41.32 4.28 -28.69
C LEU A 402 40.97 4.93 -27.34
N GLY A 403 41.92 5.64 -26.72
CA GLY A 403 41.74 6.24 -25.38
C GLY A 403 40.54 7.18 -25.25
N GLU A 404 40.18 7.87 -26.34
CA GLU A 404 39.04 8.80 -26.43
C GLU A 404 37.77 8.14 -27.04
N SER A 405 37.88 6.89 -27.50
CA SER A 405 36.75 6.14 -28.05
C SER A 405 35.94 5.44 -26.94
N ARG A 406 34.70 5.10 -27.28
CA ARG A 406 33.84 4.21 -26.47
C ARG A 406 33.69 2.85 -27.13
N LEU A 407 33.57 1.79 -26.35
CA LEU A 407 33.16 0.48 -26.85
C LEU A 407 31.64 0.34 -26.67
N LEU A 408 30.90 0.29 -27.78
CA LEU A 408 29.47 0.02 -27.79
C LEU A 408 29.25 -1.49 -27.96
N VAL A 409 28.90 -2.17 -26.87
CA VAL A 409 28.60 -3.61 -26.88
C VAL A 409 27.13 -3.78 -27.25
N VAL A 410 26.89 -4.39 -28.42
CA VAL A 410 25.54 -4.55 -28.98
C VAL A 410 25.06 -5.98 -28.80
N THR A 411 23.98 -6.15 -28.05
CA THR A 411 23.35 -7.45 -27.80
C THR A 411 21.98 -7.54 -28.46
N ARG A 412 21.43 -8.75 -28.58
CA ARG A 412 20.06 -8.99 -29.06
C ARG A 412 19.26 -9.69 -27.96
N SER A 413 18.07 -9.15 -27.66
CA SER A 413 17.13 -9.68 -26.66
C SER A 413 17.79 -10.05 -25.32
N ALA A 414 18.81 -9.32 -24.88
CA ALA A 414 19.51 -9.58 -23.61
C ALA A 414 18.74 -9.09 -22.39
N VAL A 415 17.79 -8.16 -22.58
CA VAL A 415 17.00 -7.56 -21.50
C VAL A 415 15.53 -7.43 -21.90
N ALA A 416 14.63 -7.76 -20.98
CA ALA A 416 13.20 -7.48 -21.12
C ALA A 416 12.91 -6.03 -20.72
N THR A 417 12.17 -5.30 -21.57
CA THR A 417 11.78 -3.90 -21.33
C THR A 417 10.37 -3.76 -20.77
N ASP A 418 9.53 -4.77 -20.91
CA ASP A 418 8.09 -4.78 -20.57
C ASP A 418 7.68 -6.01 -19.73
N GLY A 419 8.63 -6.70 -19.11
CA GLY A 419 8.38 -7.75 -18.10
C GLY A 419 8.10 -9.16 -18.63
N ASP A 420 7.59 -9.29 -19.86
CA ASP A 420 7.13 -10.57 -20.43
C ASP A 420 7.90 -11.04 -21.69
N GLY A 421 9.00 -10.37 -22.05
CA GLY A 421 9.83 -10.74 -23.20
C GLY A 421 10.75 -11.95 -22.95
N ASP A 422 10.85 -12.86 -23.91
CA ASP A 422 11.87 -13.91 -23.92
C ASP A 422 13.27 -13.29 -23.97
N VAL A 423 14.12 -13.65 -22.99
CA VAL A 423 15.49 -13.13 -22.86
C VAL A 423 16.51 -14.17 -23.29
N ASP A 424 17.47 -13.78 -24.13
CA ASP A 424 18.67 -14.57 -24.42
C ASP A 424 19.61 -14.55 -23.21
N VAL A 425 19.68 -15.69 -22.51
CA VAL A 425 20.49 -15.86 -21.29
C VAL A 425 21.98 -15.65 -21.53
N SER A 426 22.48 -16.00 -22.71
CA SER A 426 23.89 -15.84 -23.08
C SER A 426 24.22 -14.37 -23.33
N ALA A 427 23.32 -13.63 -23.97
CA ALA A 427 23.44 -12.19 -24.13
C ALA A 427 23.25 -11.45 -22.78
N ALA A 428 22.37 -11.92 -21.90
CA ALA A 428 22.15 -11.36 -20.58
C ALA A 428 23.40 -11.45 -19.67
N ALA A 429 24.19 -12.53 -19.79
CA ALA A 429 25.44 -12.68 -19.05
C ALA A 429 26.45 -11.56 -19.38
N VAL A 430 26.47 -11.09 -20.63
CA VAL A 430 27.31 -9.97 -21.08
C VAL A 430 26.96 -8.67 -20.37
N TRP A 431 25.67 -8.42 -20.13
CA TRP A 431 25.22 -7.22 -19.41
C TRP A 431 25.78 -7.17 -17.98
N GLY A 432 25.80 -8.30 -17.26
CA GLY A 432 26.38 -8.36 -15.91
C GLY A 432 27.89 -8.07 -15.90
N LEU A 433 28.62 -8.63 -16.86
CA LEU A 433 30.05 -8.41 -17.04
C LEU A 433 30.37 -6.93 -17.35
N VAL A 434 29.72 -6.38 -18.37
CA VAL A 434 30.01 -5.02 -18.85
C VAL A 434 29.57 -3.96 -17.85
N ARG A 435 28.50 -4.19 -17.06
CA ARG A 435 28.14 -3.31 -15.94
C ARG A 435 29.25 -3.19 -14.88
N SER A 436 29.96 -4.30 -14.61
CA SER A 436 31.15 -4.26 -13.75
C SER A 436 32.25 -3.40 -14.39
N ALA A 437 32.54 -3.62 -15.68
CA ALA A 437 33.52 -2.83 -16.43
C ALA A 437 33.18 -1.33 -16.51
N GLN A 438 31.89 -0.97 -16.63
CA GLN A 438 31.38 0.41 -16.57
C GLN A 438 31.68 1.08 -15.22
N SER A 439 31.54 0.33 -14.13
CA SER A 439 31.82 0.82 -12.77
C SER A 439 33.32 1.05 -12.56
N GLU A 440 34.17 0.21 -13.14
CA GLU A 440 35.63 0.33 -13.08
C GLU A 440 36.18 1.42 -14.01
N ASN A 441 35.56 1.63 -15.18
CA ASN A 441 36.00 2.57 -16.21
C ASN A 441 34.82 3.45 -16.70
N PRO A 442 34.39 4.44 -15.91
CA PRO A 442 33.26 5.29 -16.25
C PRO A 442 33.40 5.97 -17.62
N GLY A 443 32.32 5.96 -18.41
CA GLY A 443 32.26 6.61 -19.72
C GLY A 443 32.97 5.88 -20.87
N ARG A 444 33.61 4.71 -20.64
CA ARG A 444 34.31 3.94 -21.68
C ARG A 444 33.45 2.91 -22.40
N PHE A 445 32.36 2.45 -21.78
CA PHE A 445 31.53 1.35 -22.28
C PHE A 445 30.06 1.73 -22.33
N VAL A 446 29.39 1.38 -23.43
CA VAL A 446 27.95 1.55 -23.60
C VAL A 446 27.33 0.20 -23.94
N LEU A 447 26.28 -0.19 -23.23
CA LEU A 447 25.46 -1.36 -23.55
C LEU A 447 24.27 -0.92 -24.41
N LEU A 448 24.06 -1.61 -25.54
CA LEU A 448 22.92 -1.38 -26.42
C LEU A 448 22.28 -2.71 -26.77
N ASP A 449 21.07 -2.95 -26.27
CA ASP A 449 20.27 -4.11 -26.68
C ASP A 449 19.32 -3.74 -27.82
N ILE A 450 19.21 -4.60 -28.83
CA ILE A 450 18.41 -4.33 -30.04
C ILE A 450 17.50 -5.52 -30.37
N ASP A 451 16.46 -5.27 -31.16
CA ASP A 451 15.57 -6.31 -31.71
C ASP A 451 16.22 -7.07 -32.89
N GLU A 452 15.67 -8.22 -33.25
CA GLU A 452 16.18 -9.09 -34.33
C GLU A 452 16.24 -8.40 -35.70
N ASP A 453 15.32 -7.48 -35.98
CA ASP A 453 15.18 -6.82 -37.28
C ASP A 453 16.21 -5.69 -37.51
N LEU A 454 16.93 -5.27 -36.47
CA LEU A 454 17.92 -4.20 -36.55
C LEU A 454 19.30 -4.73 -36.93
N ARG A 455 19.99 -3.97 -37.78
CA ARG A 455 21.31 -4.33 -38.31
C ARG A 455 22.36 -3.30 -37.92
N THR A 456 23.58 -3.78 -37.77
CA THR A 456 24.76 -2.97 -37.40
C THR A 456 25.51 -2.44 -38.62
N ASP A 457 25.06 -2.74 -39.83
CA ASP A 457 25.55 -2.22 -41.10
C ASP A 457 24.70 -1.04 -41.61
N ASP A 458 25.22 -0.26 -42.57
CA ASP A 458 24.62 0.99 -43.06
C ASP A 458 23.42 0.77 -44.03
N GLY A 459 22.60 -0.25 -43.77
CA GLY A 459 21.46 -0.66 -44.60
C GLY A 459 20.08 -0.22 -44.09
N GLU A 460 19.02 -0.76 -44.70
CA GLU A 460 17.66 -0.66 -44.16
C GLU A 460 17.61 -1.39 -42.79
N GLY A 461 17.19 -0.69 -41.74
CA GLY A 461 17.28 -1.18 -40.35
C GLY A 461 18.56 -0.79 -39.60
N ALA A 462 19.35 0.16 -40.12
CA ALA A 462 20.54 0.68 -39.44
C ALA A 462 20.23 1.37 -38.10
N LEU A 463 21.18 1.27 -37.16
CA LEU A 463 21.05 1.88 -35.84
C LEU A 463 20.99 3.42 -35.90
N PRO A 464 20.14 4.07 -35.09
CA PRO A 464 19.96 5.53 -35.10
C PRO A 464 21.12 6.25 -34.40
N GLN A 465 22.28 6.34 -35.05
CA GLN A 465 23.54 6.84 -34.49
C GLN A 465 23.41 8.18 -33.77
N ALA A 466 22.74 9.17 -34.37
CA ALA A 466 22.56 10.49 -33.78
C ALA A 466 21.79 10.45 -32.46
N ARG A 467 20.76 9.59 -32.36
CA ARG A 467 19.97 9.43 -31.13
C ARG A 467 20.75 8.70 -30.03
N ILE A 468 21.48 7.65 -30.40
CA ILE A 468 22.34 6.91 -29.47
C ILE A 468 23.43 7.84 -28.91
N ARG A 469 24.08 8.63 -29.77
CA ARG A 469 25.06 9.64 -29.34
C ARG A 469 24.46 10.67 -28.40
N HIS A 470 23.27 11.19 -28.71
CA HIS A 470 22.60 12.14 -27.83
C HIS A 470 22.30 11.55 -26.45
N ALA A 471 21.84 10.30 -26.38
CA ALA A 471 21.61 9.63 -25.10
C ALA A 471 22.92 9.48 -24.30
N VAL A 472 24.01 9.06 -24.95
CA VAL A 472 25.30 8.83 -24.30
C VAL A 472 26.00 10.13 -23.88
N GLU A 473 26.08 11.13 -24.76
CA GLU A 473 26.86 12.36 -24.49
C GLU A 473 26.02 13.48 -23.89
N GLY A 474 24.75 13.59 -24.28
CA GLY A 474 23.86 14.66 -23.85
C GLY A 474 23.12 14.34 -22.55
N LEU A 475 22.85 13.06 -22.29
CA LEU A 475 22.09 12.60 -21.12
C LEU A 475 22.90 11.67 -20.20
N ASP A 476 24.16 11.38 -20.54
CA ASP A 476 25.06 10.52 -19.77
C ASP A 476 24.52 9.09 -19.57
N GLU A 477 23.79 8.56 -20.55
CA GLU A 477 23.22 7.22 -20.50
C GLU A 477 24.22 6.18 -21.04
N SER A 478 24.58 5.21 -20.19
CA SER A 478 25.52 4.14 -20.54
C SER A 478 24.86 2.80 -20.89
N GLN A 479 23.54 2.70 -20.75
CA GLN A 479 22.76 1.49 -21.00
C GLN A 479 21.48 1.85 -21.75
N LEU A 480 21.25 1.18 -22.89
CA LEU A 480 20.18 1.50 -23.83
C LEU A 480 19.53 0.21 -24.33
N ALA A 481 18.22 0.25 -24.57
CA ALA A 481 17.50 -0.78 -25.32
C ALA A 481 16.69 -0.14 -26.44
N LEU A 482 16.79 -0.64 -27.67
CA LEU A 482 16.08 -0.12 -28.83
C LEU A 482 14.96 -1.08 -29.23
N ARG A 483 13.72 -0.70 -28.92
CA ARG A 483 12.48 -1.45 -29.21
C ARG A 483 11.57 -0.66 -30.12
N ASP A 484 11.08 -1.23 -31.20
CA ASP A 484 10.13 -0.57 -32.12
C ASP A 484 10.57 0.86 -32.56
N GLY A 485 11.89 1.05 -32.75
CA GLY A 485 12.48 2.35 -33.12
C GLY A 485 12.53 3.40 -32.00
N LYS A 486 12.22 3.02 -30.75
CA LYS A 486 12.31 3.86 -29.54
C LYS A 486 13.43 3.37 -28.63
N LEU A 487 14.27 4.32 -28.19
CA LEU A 487 15.27 4.04 -27.16
C LEU A 487 14.58 4.01 -25.79
N HIS A 488 14.97 3.05 -24.96
CA HIS A 488 14.57 2.91 -23.57
C HIS A 488 15.83 2.93 -22.72
N ILE A 489 15.71 3.46 -21.51
CA ILE A 489 16.80 3.59 -20.53
C ILE A 489 16.40 2.92 -19.22
N PRO A 490 17.32 2.19 -18.55
CA PRO A 490 17.01 1.56 -17.29
C PRO A 490 17.03 2.59 -16.16
N ARG A 491 16.07 2.47 -15.26
CA ARG A 491 15.96 3.25 -14.03
C ARG A 491 15.73 2.31 -12.87
N LEU A 492 16.50 2.50 -11.80
CA LEU A 492 16.26 1.79 -10.56
C LEU A 492 15.11 2.49 -9.83
N THR A 493 13.99 1.80 -9.68
CA THR A 493 12.81 2.28 -8.96
C THR A 493 12.55 1.37 -7.75
N GLN A 494 11.82 1.88 -6.76
CA GLN A 494 11.41 1.05 -5.64
C GLN A 494 10.41 -0.01 -6.14
N ALA A 495 10.62 -1.27 -5.77
CA ALA A 495 9.69 -2.33 -6.12
C ALA A 495 8.35 -2.04 -5.44
N ARG A 496 7.31 -1.77 -6.24
CA ARG A 496 5.93 -1.66 -5.76
C ARG A 496 5.31 -3.05 -5.85
N HIS A 497 4.41 -3.37 -4.92
CA HIS A 497 3.51 -4.52 -5.13
C HIS A 497 2.74 -4.24 -6.42
N SER A 498 2.92 -5.08 -7.43
CA SER A 498 2.09 -4.99 -8.63
C SER A 498 0.65 -5.34 -8.25
N ALA A 499 -0.31 -4.58 -8.77
CA ALA A 499 -1.73 -4.90 -8.69
C ALA A 499 -2.09 -6.10 -9.59
N ASP A 500 -1.16 -6.55 -10.42
CA ASP A 500 -1.37 -7.68 -11.31
C ASP A 500 -1.28 -9.00 -10.54
N ILE A 501 -2.40 -9.74 -10.56
CA ILE A 501 -2.46 -11.06 -9.97
C ILE A 501 -1.79 -12.04 -10.92
N VAL A 502 -0.55 -12.42 -10.59
CA VAL A 502 0.21 -13.40 -11.36
C VAL A 502 -0.14 -14.81 -10.86
N ALA A 503 -0.44 -15.71 -11.79
CA ALA A 503 -0.60 -17.12 -11.47
C ALA A 503 0.68 -17.66 -10.83
N PRO A 504 0.60 -18.54 -9.81
CA PRO A 504 1.78 -19.09 -9.18
C PRO A 504 2.68 -19.75 -10.23
N PRO A 505 3.97 -19.37 -10.31
CA PRO A 505 4.87 -19.94 -11.32
C PRO A 505 5.00 -21.45 -11.10
N HIS A 506 5.02 -22.20 -12.22
CA HIS A 506 5.14 -23.66 -12.25
C HIS A 506 3.95 -24.46 -11.69
N GLU A 507 2.83 -23.82 -11.34
CA GLU A 507 1.61 -24.52 -10.93
C GLU A 507 0.69 -24.81 -12.12
N ALA A 508 0.38 -26.09 -12.34
CA ALA A 508 -0.49 -26.53 -13.44
C ALA A 508 -1.98 -26.21 -13.20
N ALA A 509 -2.36 -25.98 -11.94
CA ALA A 509 -3.71 -25.57 -11.55
C ALA A 509 -3.66 -24.57 -10.39
N TRP A 510 -4.43 -23.50 -10.54
CA TRP A 510 -4.52 -22.43 -9.57
C TRP A 510 -5.97 -21.89 -9.52
N ARG A 511 -6.27 -21.15 -8.46
CA ARG A 511 -7.55 -20.44 -8.30
C ARG A 511 -7.33 -19.06 -7.70
N LEU A 512 -8.26 -18.15 -7.96
CA LEU A 512 -8.31 -16.89 -7.22
C LEU A 512 -8.90 -17.13 -5.83
N ARG A 513 -8.23 -16.63 -4.81
CA ARG A 513 -8.67 -16.73 -3.41
C ARG A 513 -8.27 -15.48 -2.66
N MET A 514 -9.12 -15.07 -1.73
CA MET A 514 -8.73 -14.16 -0.67
C MET A 514 -7.77 -14.91 0.25
N VAL A 515 -6.49 -14.54 0.25
CA VAL A 515 -5.50 -15.21 1.12
C VAL A 515 -5.79 -14.89 2.58
N ASP A 516 -6.29 -13.67 2.77
CA ASP A 516 -6.13 -12.88 3.99
C ASP A 516 -7.45 -12.21 4.45
N GLY A 517 -8.49 -12.30 3.59
CA GLY A 517 -9.89 -12.09 3.93
C GLY A 517 -10.24 -10.69 4.48
N GLY A 518 -10.26 -9.65 3.65
CA GLY A 518 -10.75 -8.36 4.13
C GLY A 518 -10.66 -7.16 3.20
N SER A 519 -9.92 -7.23 2.09
CA SER A 519 -9.92 -6.24 1.00
C SER A 519 -9.73 -6.93 -0.35
N LEU A 520 -10.27 -6.35 -1.43
CA LEU A 520 -9.97 -6.81 -2.80
C LEU A 520 -8.46 -6.79 -3.12
N ASP A 521 -7.67 -6.00 -2.38
CA ASP A 521 -6.21 -5.99 -2.49
C ASP A 521 -5.55 -7.31 -2.07
N ASP A 522 -6.26 -8.14 -1.29
CA ASP A 522 -5.78 -9.45 -0.80
C ASP A 522 -6.17 -10.61 -1.72
N LEU A 523 -6.72 -10.29 -2.90
CA LEU A 523 -7.04 -11.27 -3.93
C LEU A 523 -5.74 -11.77 -4.56
N ALA A 524 -5.44 -13.05 -4.40
CA ALA A 524 -4.27 -13.67 -5.02
C ALA A 524 -4.62 -14.94 -5.78
N ALA A 525 -3.83 -15.27 -6.78
CA ALA A 525 -3.83 -16.59 -7.38
C ALA A 525 -3.04 -17.55 -6.48
N VAL A 526 -3.68 -18.64 -6.07
CA VAL A 526 -3.09 -19.66 -5.19
C VAL A 526 -3.14 -21.01 -5.88
N ALA A 527 -2.13 -21.85 -5.60
CA ALA A 527 -2.09 -23.22 -6.10
C ALA A 527 -3.36 -23.99 -5.71
N CYS A 528 -3.88 -24.80 -6.63
CA CYS A 528 -5.07 -25.63 -6.42
C CYS A 528 -4.81 -27.04 -6.99
N PRO A 529 -3.82 -27.78 -6.47
CA PRO A 529 -3.47 -29.10 -7.00
C PRO A 529 -4.61 -30.12 -6.84
N GLU A 530 -5.53 -29.90 -5.89
CA GLU A 530 -6.66 -30.79 -5.63
C GLU A 530 -7.58 -30.96 -6.85
N VAL A 531 -7.66 -29.98 -7.76
CA VAL A 531 -8.49 -30.11 -8.97
C VAL A 531 -7.88 -31.02 -10.04
N LEU A 532 -6.62 -31.42 -9.87
CA LEU A 532 -5.91 -32.35 -10.74
C LEU A 532 -6.02 -33.81 -10.26
N GLU A 533 -6.59 -34.06 -9.08
CA GLU A 533 -6.84 -35.42 -8.58
C GLU A 533 -7.78 -36.21 -9.50
N PRO A 534 -7.69 -37.56 -9.56
CA PRO A 534 -8.54 -38.38 -10.42
C PRO A 534 -10.03 -38.13 -10.22
N LEU A 535 -10.78 -38.00 -11.33
CA LEU A 535 -12.21 -37.69 -11.29
C LEU A 535 -13.03 -38.81 -10.64
N ALA A 536 -13.93 -38.44 -9.73
CA ALA A 536 -14.92 -39.34 -9.16
C ALA A 536 -16.06 -39.62 -10.15
N THR A 537 -16.89 -40.61 -9.82
CA THR A 537 -18.05 -40.97 -10.64
C THR A 537 -18.98 -39.78 -10.84
N GLY A 538 -19.35 -39.49 -12.10
CA GLY A 538 -20.26 -38.39 -12.45
C GLY A 538 -19.59 -37.02 -12.60
N GLN A 539 -18.26 -36.93 -12.49
CA GLN A 539 -17.53 -35.66 -12.62
C GLN A 539 -16.92 -35.48 -14.02
N VAL A 540 -16.68 -34.22 -14.40
CA VAL A 540 -15.91 -33.82 -15.58
C VAL A 540 -14.92 -32.74 -15.18
N ARG A 541 -13.75 -32.70 -15.83
CA ARG A 541 -12.79 -31.60 -15.69
C ARG A 541 -12.93 -30.66 -16.89
N LEU A 542 -12.94 -29.36 -16.62
CA LEU A 542 -12.97 -28.32 -17.65
C LEU A 542 -11.70 -27.47 -17.61
N SER A 543 -11.13 -27.19 -18.78
CA SER A 543 -10.22 -26.06 -18.99
C SER A 543 -11.07 -24.79 -19.13
N VAL A 544 -11.16 -24.01 -18.05
CA VAL A 544 -11.97 -22.79 -18.00
C VAL A 544 -11.33 -21.70 -18.86
N HIS A 545 -12.11 -21.09 -19.75
CA HIS A 545 -11.71 -19.95 -20.58
C HIS A 545 -12.32 -18.63 -20.10
N ALA A 546 -13.49 -18.70 -19.44
CA ALA A 546 -14.16 -17.55 -18.86
C ALA A 546 -14.91 -17.96 -17.59
N ALA A 547 -14.90 -17.11 -16.57
CA ALA A 547 -15.68 -17.26 -15.35
C ALA A 547 -16.59 -16.04 -15.16
N GLY A 548 -17.80 -16.26 -14.61
CA GLY A 548 -18.70 -15.18 -14.24
C GLY A 548 -18.32 -14.57 -12.89
N ILE A 549 -18.47 -13.26 -12.74
CA ILE A 549 -18.37 -12.56 -11.45
C ILE A 549 -19.76 -12.03 -11.11
N ASN A 550 -20.33 -12.54 -10.02
CA ASN A 550 -21.62 -12.14 -9.52
C ASN A 550 -21.48 -11.25 -8.27
N PHE A 551 -22.55 -10.54 -7.91
CA PHE A 551 -22.58 -9.70 -6.70
C PHE A 551 -22.22 -10.48 -5.42
N ARG A 552 -22.58 -11.77 -5.37
CA ARG A 552 -22.15 -12.67 -4.30
C ARG A 552 -20.64 -12.76 -4.17
N ASP A 553 -19.90 -12.82 -5.29
CA ASP A 553 -18.45 -12.97 -5.27
C ASP A 553 -17.78 -11.72 -4.67
N VAL A 554 -18.38 -10.54 -4.89
CA VAL A 554 -17.97 -9.29 -4.22
C VAL A 554 -18.23 -9.35 -2.72
N LEU A 555 -19.42 -9.79 -2.30
CA LEU A 555 -19.75 -9.92 -0.87
C LEU A 555 -18.87 -10.96 -0.15
N VAL A 556 -18.52 -12.06 -0.83
CA VAL A 556 -17.58 -13.07 -0.33
C VAL A 556 -16.16 -12.49 -0.24
N ALA A 557 -15.71 -11.73 -1.24
CA ALA A 557 -14.41 -11.07 -1.20
C ALA A 557 -14.31 -10.03 -0.07
N LEU A 558 -15.40 -9.32 0.21
CA LEU A 558 -15.51 -8.36 1.33
C LEU A 558 -15.78 -9.02 2.69
N GLY A 559 -15.89 -10.35 2.77
CA GLY A 559 -16.14 -11.07 4.02
C GLY A 559 -17.54 -10.85 4.62
N MET A 560 -18.48 -10.29 3.86
CA MET A 560 -19.84 -9.96 4.30
C MET A 560 -20.78 -11.18 4.32
N VAL A 561 -20.41 -12.25 3.62
CA VAL A 561 -21.19 -13.51 3.55
C VAL A 561 -20.22 -14.68 3.69
N PRO A 562 -20.58 -15.74 4.46
CA PRO A 562 -19.76 -16.95 4.53
C PRO A 562 -19.48 -17.51 3.13
N ALA A 563 -18.22 -17.85 2.89
CA ALA A 563 -17.80 -18.52 1.66
C ALA A 563 -18.37 -19.95 1.63
N TYR A 564 -19.61 -20.12 1.18
CA TYR A 564 -20.12 -21.45 0.81
C TYR A 564 -19.44 -21.85 -0.52
N GLY A 565 -18.17 -22.28 -0.46
CA GLY A 565 -17.32 -22.59 -1.62
C GLY A 565 -16.30 -21.50 -1.98
N ALA A 566 -15.61 -21.66 -3.11
CA ALA A 566 -14.67 -20.67 -3.65
C ALA A 566 -15.40 -19.50 -4.35
N MET A 567 -14.69 -18.41 -4.63
CA MET A 567 -15.18 -17.34 -5.51
C MET A 567 -15.42 -17.88 -6.93
N GLY A 568 -16.48 -17.39 -7.57
CA GLY A 568 -16.91 -17.85 -8.89
C GLY A 568 -17.90 -19.01 -8.80
N GLY A 569 -19.16 -18.73 -9.16
CA GLY A 569 -20.24 -19.73 -9.18
C GLY A 569 -20.48 -20.38 -10.55
N GLU A 570 -19.92 -19.81 -11.61
CA GLU A 570 -20.18 -20.22 -12.99
C GLU A 570 -18.96 -19.99 -13.88
N GLY A 571 -18.84 -20.77 -14.95
CA GLY A 571 -17.79 -20.62 -15.94
C GLY A 571 -18.06 -21.40 -17.21
N ALA A 572 -17.32 -21.05 -18.26
CA ALA A 572 -17.35 -21.68 -19.56
C ALA A 572 -15.94 -22.15 -19.94
N GLY A 573 -15.86 -23.35 -20.50
CA GLY A 573 -14.59 -23.99 -20.82
C GLY A 573 -14.77 -25.22 -21.69
N VAL A 574 -13.65 -25.89 -21.97
CA VAL A 574 -13.62 -27.13 -22.75
C VAL A 574 -13.40 -28.31 -21.81
N VAL A 575 -14.17 -29.39 -21.99
CA VAL A 575 -13.97 -30.62 -21.21
C VAL A 575 -12.62 -31.23 -21.58
N THR A 576 -11.76 -31.46 -20.58
CA THR A 576 -10.43 -32.05 -20.74
C THR A 576 -10.35 -33.49 -20.24
N GLU A 577 -11.20 -33.85 -19.28
CA GLU A 577 -11.29 -35.21 -18.75
C GLU A 577 -12.73 -35.54 -18.34
N VAL A 578 -13.14 -36.79 -18.52
CA VAL A 578 -14.47 -37.30 -18.17
C VAL A 578 -14.32 -38.44 -17.18
N GLY A 579 -14.94 -38.29 -16.01
CA GLY A 579 -14.89 -39.28 -14.94
C GLY A 579 -15.78 -40.49 -15.21
N PRO A 580 -15.64 -41.56 -14.40
CA PRO A 580 -16.44 -42.77 -14.54
C PRO A 580 -17.96 -42.49 -14.49
N GLY A 581 -18.75 -43.20 -15.30
CA GLY A 581 -20.23 -43.11 -15.23
C GLY A 581 -20.85 -41.87 -15.87
N VAL A 582 -20.06 -40.99 -16.51
CA VAL A 582 -20.56 -39.92 -17.37
C VAL A 582 -20.70 -40.47 -18.80
N THR A 583 -21.89 -40.37 -19.36
CA THR A 583 -22.19 -40.77 -20.75
C THR A 583 -22.53 -39.54 -21.58
N HIS A 584 -21.96 -39.46 -22.79
CA HIS A 584 -22.16 -38.38 -23.75
C HIS A 584 -23.60 -38.23 -24.24
#